data_AF-A0A0H5D0H2-F1
#
_entry.id   AF-A0A0H5D0H2-F1
#
_cell.length_a   1.000
_cell.length_b   1.000
_cell.length_c   1.000
_cell.angle_alpha   90.00
_cell.angle_beta   90.00
_cell.angle_gamma   90.00
#
_symmetry.space_group_name_H-M   'P 1'
#
loop_
_entity.id
_entity.type
_entity.pdbx_description
1 polymer ?
#
loop_
_entity_poly.entity_id
_entity_poly.type
_entity_poly.pdbx_seq_one_letter_code
_entity_poly.pdbx_strand_id
1 'polypeptide(L)'
;MTEATIAHRVLEELRRCDRALDDDELAFRLGVSPRQSINQVCRGLERVGRLSRYVGPSGKIVNDLRRPNATTTAITDAPALVRAEDVESPSGDSREQRDAERAMLDLLSTRLGIALRPRRFALADGVRIEVDGADQQLSILVEAWAHHGPPKSAQKNKVLADVLKLLHVATTLPTRPRLMLCLCDSDAAHHFTSARSWAAHALRGFDIEVEVVELPADLKAAVLAAQRRQYR
;
A
#
# COMPACT_ATOMS: atom_id res chain seq x y z
N MET A 1 27.20 14.05 -15.05
CA MET A 1 25.99 14.02 -15.91
C MET A 1 24.92 13.27 -15.16
N THR A 2 23.92 13.97 -14.63
CA THR A 2 22.82 13.37 -13.86
C THR A 2 21.88 12.66 -14.84
N GLU A 3 21.67 11.35 -14.70
CA GLU A 3 20.69 10.62 -15.49
C GLU A 3 19.30 11.22 -15.28
N ALA A 4 18.60 11.53 -16.38
CA ALA A 4 17.24 12.04 -16.32
C ALA A 4 16.32 10.99 -15.67
N THR A 5 15.54 11.41 -14.67
CA THR A 5 14.60 10.53 -13.97
C THR A 5 13.59 9.92 -14.94
N ILE A 6 13.04 8.74 -14.61
CA ILE A 6 12.02 8.07 -15.43
C ILE A 6 10.83 9.00 -15.69
N ALA A 7 10.45 9.82 -14.70
CA ALA A 7 9.40 10.83 -14.85
C ALA A 7 9.70 11.86 -15.94
N HIS A 8 10.94 12.39 -15.97
CA HIS A 8 11.36 13.31 -17.03
C HIS A 8 11.29 12.64 -18.41
N ARG A 9 11.79 11.41 -18.51
CA ARG A 9 11.81 10.62 -19.75
C ARG A 9 10.39 10.29 -20.27
N VAL A 10 9.44 10.01 -19.38
CA VAL A 10 8.02 9.81 -19.73
C VAL A 10 7.41 11.09 -20.31
N LEU A 11 7.62 12.24 -19.66
CA LEU A 11 7.09 13.52 -20.14
C LEU A 11 7.69 13.90 -21.50
N GLU A 12 9.00 13.69 -21.69
CA GLU A 12 9.67 13.92 -22.97
C GLU A 12 9.12 13.03 -24.09
N GLU A 13 8.93 11.74 -23.82
CA GLU A 13 8.43 10.80 -24.82
C GLU A 13 6.97 11.10 -25.21
N LEU A 14 6.13 11.49 -24.25
CA LEU A 14 4.76 11.93 -24.52
C LEU A 14 4.72 13.24 -25.31
N ARG A 15 5.62 14.20 -25.04
CA ARG A 15 5.76 15.43 -25.85
C ARG A 15 6.21 15.10 -27.26
N ARG A 16 7.14 14.16 -27.42
CA ARG A 16 7.70 13.75 -28.71
C ARG A 16 6.66 13.04 -29.58
N CYS A 17 5.85 12.16 -28.99
CA CYS A 17 4.88 11.36 -29.74
C CYS A 17 3.61 12.11 -30.12
N ASP A 18 3.33 13.24 -29.46
CA ASP A 18 2.14 14.07 -29.67
C ASP A 18 0.83 13.25 -29.74
N ARG A 19 0.78 12.16 -28.95
CA ARG A 19 -0.39 11.27 -28.79
C ARG A 19 -0.35 10.59 -27.43
N ALA A 20 -1.52 10.14 -26.98
CA ALA A 20 -1.62 9.36 -25.77
C ALA A 20 -0.95 7.97 -25.96
N LEU A 21 -0.18 7.53 -24.96
CA LEU A 21 0.51 6.24 -24.95
C LEU A 21 0.08 5.40 -23.75
N ASP A 22 -0.10 4.10 -23.96
CA ASP A 22 -0.34 3.16 -22.86
C ASP A 22 0.93 2.83 -22.06
N ASP A 23 0.76 2.24 -20.87
CA ASP A 23 1.87 1.90 -19.98
C ASP A 23 2.82 0.83 -20.58
N ASP A 24 2.34 -0.04 -21.47
CA ASP A 24 3.17 -1.03 -22.17
C ASP A 24 4.04 -0.35 -23.24
N GLU A 25 3.44 0.56 -24.03
CA GLU A 25 4.12 1.35 -25.04
C GLU A 25 5.24 2.21 -24.42
N LEU A 26 4.96 2.87 -23.29
CA LEU A 26 5.95 3.68 -22.56
C LEU A 26 7.06 2.81 -21.96
N ALA A 27 6.74 1.66 -21.38
CA ALA A 27 7.74 0.74 -20.83
C ALA A 27 8.69 0.23 -21.92
N PHE A 28 8.14 -0.16 -23.07
CA PHE A 28 8.92 -0.61 -24.22
C PHE A 28 9.82 0.50 -24.77
N ARG A 29 9.28 1.70 -25.03
CA ARG A 29 10.01 2.83 -25.62
C ARG A 29 11.11 3.37 -24.70
N LEU A 30 10.88 3.35 -23.39
CA LEU A 30 11.84 3.84 -22.41
C LEU A 30 12.79 2.72 -21.92
N GLY A 31 12.63 1.49 -22.38
CA GLY A 31 13.44 0.35 -21.90
C GLY A 31 13.32 0.15 -20.39
N VAL A 32 12.16 0.48 -19.81
CA VAL A 32 11.93 0.40 -18.36
C VAL A 32 11.22 -0.90 -18.03
N SER A 33 11.87 -1.73 -17.23
CA SER A 33 11.30 -2.94 -16.63
C SER A 33 11.49 -2.89 -15.11
N PRO A 34 10.50 -3.31 -14.30
CA PRO A 34 9.18 -3.81 -14.71
C PRO A 34 8.24 -2.68 -15.17
N ARG A 35 7.21 -3.02 -15.96
CA ARG A 35 6.15 -2.08 -16.39
C ARG A 35 5.52 -1.30 -15.23
N GLN A 36 5.47 -1.90 -14.05
CA GLN A 36 4.91 -1.30 -12.84
C GLN A 36 5.61 0.03 -12.48
N SER A 37 6.88 0.20 -12.83
CA SER A 37 7.62 1.47 -12.68
C SER A 37 6.98 2.60 -13.49
N ILE A 38 6.57 2.34 -14.75
CA ILE A 38 5.85 3.31 -15.59
C ILE A 38 4.48 3.64 -15.00
N ASN A 39 3.74 2.61 -14.54
CA ASN A 39 2.43 2.80 -13.93
C ASN A 39 2.50 3.71 -12.69
N GLN A 40 3.48 3.48 -11.81
CA GLN A 40 3.69 4.28 -10.60
C GLN A 40 4.08 5.73 -10.95
N VAL A 41 5.02 5.91 -11.88
CA VAL A 41 5.47 7.24 -12.33
C VAL A 41 4.33 8.03 -12.95
N CYS A 42 3.55 7.43 -13.84
CA CYS A 42 2.47 8.11 -14.52
C CYS A 42 1.30 8.45 -13.57
N ARG A 43 0.98 7.59 -12.59
CA ARG A 43 0.05 7.94 -11.49
C ARG A 43 0.56 9.09 -10.64
N GLY A 44 1.88 9.14 -10.39
CA GLY A 44 2.53 10.27 -9.73
C GLY A 44 2.33 11.57 -10.50
N LEU A 45 2.65 11.55 -11.79
CA LEU A 45 2.50 12.69 -12.71
C LEU A 45 1.05 13.15 -12.86
N GLU A 46 0.08 12.23 -12.83
CA GLU A 46 -1.34 12.56 -12.84
C GLU A 46 -1.78 13.31 -11.59
N ARG A 47 -1.38 12.86 -10.39
CA ARG A 47 -1.71 13.54 -9.13
C ARG A 47 -1.19 14.97 -9.06
N VAL A 48 -0.04 15.25 -9.67
CA VAL A 48 0.54 16.59 -9.74
C VAL A 48 0.09 17.37 -10.99
N GLY A 49 -0.91 16.87 -11.72
CA GLY A 49 -1.51 17.56 -12.88
C GLY A 49 -0.58 17.69 -14.09
N ARG A 50 0.45 16.86 -14.19
CA ARG A 50 1.45 16.91 -15.27
C ARG A 50 1.07 16.06 -16.48
N LEU A 51 0.15 15.11 -16.34
CA LEU A 51 -0.49 14.35 -17.41
C LEU A 51 -1.89 13.93 -16.97
N SER A 52 -2.72 13.47 -17.90
CA SER A 52 -4.04 12.89 -17.65
C SER A 52 -4.05 11.40 -18.03
N ARG A 53 -4.62 10.53 -17.19
CA ARG A 53 -4.81 9.11 -17.51
C ARG A 53 -6.28 8.80 -17.76
N TYR A 54 -6.57 8.05 -18.81
CA TYR A 54 -7.93 7.62 -19.14
C TYR A 54 -7.94 6.33 -19.94
N VAL A 55 -9.10 5.67 -20.03
CA VAL A 55 -9.29 4.48 -20.86
C VAL A 55 -9.37 4.91 -22.32
N GLY A 56 -8.38 4.50 -23.12
CA GLY A 56 -8.32 4.76 -24.55
C GLY A 56 -9.25 3.85 -25.37
N PRO A 57 -9.32 4.06 -26.71
CA PRO A 57 -10.24 3.34 -27.60
C PRO A 57 -10.04 1.81 -27.60
N SER A 58 -8.85 1.34 -27.26
CA SER A 58 -8.50 -0.08 -27.16
C SER A 58 -8.84 -0.71 -25.81
N GLY A 59 -9.47 0.02 -24.89
CA GLY A 59 -9.75 -0.42 -23.52
C GLY A 59 -8.54 -0.36 -22.57
N LYS A 60 -7.36 0.06 -23.07
CA LYS A 60 -6.15 0.25 -22.26
C LYS A 60 -6.09 1.64 -21.65
N ILE A 61 -5.45 1.77 -20.49
CA ILE A 61 -5.18 3.07 -19.88
C ILE A 61 -4.06 3.76 -20.65
N VAL A 62 -4.34 4.96 -21.17
CA VAL A 62 -3.39 5.81 -21.90
C VAL A 62 -3.07 7.07 -21.10
N ASN A 63 -1.87 7.62 -21.34
CA ASN A 63 -1.32 8.80 -20.69
C ASN A 63 -1.24 9.93 -21.72
N ASP A 64 -1.85 11.10 -21.44
CA ASP A 64 -1.88 12.24 -22.36
C ASP A 64 -1.47 13.54 -21.66
N LEU A 65 -0.60 14.32 -22.29
CA LEU A 65 -0.15 15.63 -21.79
C LEU A 65 -1.09 16.78 -22.19
N ARG A 66 -1.94 16.59 -23.20
CA ARG A 66 -2.73 17.68 -23.81
C ARG A 66 -4.12 17.81 -23.22
N ARG A 67 -4.56 16.82 -22.46
CA ARG A 67 -5.87 16.88 -21.79
C ARG A 67 -5.70 17.65 -20.48
N PRO A 68 -6.34 18.82 -20.32
CA PRO A 68 -6.26 19.56 -19.07
C PRO A 68 -6.92 18.75 -17.95
N ASN A 69 -6.22 18.61 -16.82
CA ASN A 69 -6.81 18.11 -15.59
C ASN A 69 -7.83 19.17 -15.13
N ALA A 70 -9.09 18.80 -14.97
CA ALA A 70 -10.18 19.74 -14.62
C ALA A 70 -10.11 20.29 -13.18
N THR A 71 -9.00 20.08 -12.46
CA THR A 71 -8.85 20.48 -11.07
C THR A 71 -7.43 20.98 -10.80
N THR A 72 -7.14 22.23 -11.18
CA THR A 72 -5.94 22.93 -10.70
C THR A 72 -6.26 24.41 -10.50
N THR A 73 -6.49 24.81 -9.25
CA THR A 73 -6.18 26.17 -8.80
C THR A 73 -4.87 26.09 -8.03
N ALA A 74 -3.93 26.93 -8.44
CA ALA A 74 -2.50 26.89 -8.12
C ALA A 74 -2.19 27.12 -6.63
N ILE A 75 -1.13 26.48 -6.11
CA ILE A 75 -0.21 27.06 -5.11
C ILE A 75 1.24 26.55 -5.33
N THR A 76 2.14 27.52 -5.16
CA THR A 76 3.58 27.68 -5.43
C THR A 76 4.52 27.05 -4.37
N ASP A 77 5.81 26.99 -4.70
CA ASP A 77 7.00 26.46 -3.99
C ASP A 77 7.19 26.76 -2.48
N ALA A 78 7.70 25.75 -1.75
CA ALA A 78 8.89 25.74 -0.85
C ALA A 78 8.74 24.77 0.36
N PRO A 79 9.83 24.14 0.86
CA PRO A 79 9.74 22.98 1.75
C PRO A 79 9.71 23.36 3.23
N ALA A 80 8.72 22.86 3.97
CA ALA A 80 8.68 22.87 5.43
C ALA A 80 8.26 21.49 5.94
N LEU A 81 8.88 21.01 7.02
CA LEU A 81 8.42 19.83 7.76
C LEU A 81 6.96 20.03 8.15
N VAL A 82 6.05 19.22 7.60
CA VAL A 82 4.64 19.24 8.00
C VAL A 82 4.32 17.97 8.77
N ARG A 83 3.80 18.19 9.98
CA ARG A 83 3.16 17.21 10.85
C ARG A 83 1.98 16.55 10.13
N ALA A 84 1.67 15.32 10.53
CA ALA A 84 0.62 14.50 9.96
C ALA A 84 -0.72 15.23 9.96
N GLU A 85 -1.25 15.53 8.78
CA GLU A 85 -2.65 15.84 8.57
C GLU A 85 -3.32 14.66 7.87
N ASP A 86 -4.50 14.32 8.37
CA ASP A 86 -5.35 13.23 7.92
C ASP A 86 -5.67 13.35 6.43
N VAL A 87 -5.26 12.35 5.65
CA VAL A 87 -5.56 12.29 4.22
C VAL A 87 -6.74 11.36 3.98
N GLU A 88 -7.84 11.99 3.57
CA GLU A 88 -9.07 11.38 3.08
C GLU A 88 -8.81 10.47 1.86
N SER A 89 -9.56 9.37 1.80
CA SER A 89 -9.09 8.11 1.22
C SER A 89 -9.94 7.68 -0.01
N PRO A 90 -9.38 7.06 -1.08
CA PRO A 90 -10.12 6.80 -2.33
C PRO A 90 -11.16 5.67 -2.21
N SER A 91 -12.10 5.67 -3.16
CA SER A 91 -13.41 5.00 -3.22
C SER A 91 -13.47 3.46 -3.22
N GLY A 92 -14.58 2.94 -2.66
CA GLY A 92 -15.24 1.72 -3.11
C GLY A 92 -14.81 0.43 -2.40
N ASP A 93 -14.16 -0.47 -3.13
CA ASP A 93 -13.85 -1.84 -2.66
C ASP A 93 -12.81 -1.90 -1.54
N SER A 94 -11.99 -0.84 -1.41
CA SER A 94 -11.03 -0.70 -0.33
C SER A 94 -11.68 -0.19 0.95
N ARG A 95 -12.93 0.30 0.94
CA ARG A 95 -13.52 0.92 2.13
C ARG A 95 -13.90 -0.12 3.18
N GLU A 96 -14.66 -1.15 2.84
CA GLU A 96 -15.05 -2.16 3.82
C GLU A 96 -13.84 -2.90 4.41
N GLN A 97 -12.82 -3.14 3.58
CA GLN A 97 -11.59 -3.79 4.04
C GLN A 97 -10.76 -2.87 4.95
N ARG A 98 -10.64 -1.58 4.63
CA ARG A 98 -9.99 -0.58 5.52
C ARG A 98 -10.77 -0.35 6.81
N ASP A 99 -12.10 -0.33 6.75
CA ASP A 99 -12.96 -0.16 7.92
C ASP A 99 -12.80 -1.37 8.86
N ALA A 100 -12.72 -2.58 8.29
CA ALA A 100 -12.41 -3.79 9.05
C ALA A 100 -10.98 -3.76 9.61
N GLU A 101 -9.97 -3.40 8.82
CA GLU A 101 -8.57 -3.28 9.28
C GLU A 101 -8.45 -2.24 10.42
N ARG A 102 -9.17 -1.12 10.34
CA ARG A 102 -9.25 -0.13 11.43
C ARG A 102 -9.87 -0.71 12.69
N ALA A 103 -11.00 -1.41 12.57
CA ALA A 103 -11.64 -2.07 13.69
C ALA A 103 -10.73 -3.16 14.32
N MET A 104 -9.97 -3.89 13.51
CA MET A 104 -8.97 -4.85 13.98
C MET A 104 -7.89 -4.16 14.84
N LEU A 105 -7.39 -3.00 14.38
CA LEU A 105 -6.41 -2.22 15.14
C LEU A 105 -6.98 -1.66 16.44
N ASP A 106 -8.25 -1.24 16.48
CA ASP A 106 -8.90 -0.76 17.71
C ASP A 106 -9.10 -1.90 18.73
N LEU A 107 -9.48 -3.09 18.25
CA LEU A 107 -9.58 -4.30 19.08
C LEU A 107 -8.21 -4.71 19.64
N LEU A 108 -7.18 -4.72 18.80
CA LEU A 108 -5.81 -5.02 19.24
C LEU A 108 -5.29 -3.94 20.20
N SER A 109 -5.54 -2.66 19.93
CA SER A 109 -5.19 -1.55 20.82
C SER A 109 -5.79 -1.73 22.21
N THR A 110 -7.07 -2.09 22.26
CA THR A 110 -7.80 -2.36 23.52
C THR A 110 -7.19 -3.54 24.27
N ARG A 111 -6.87 -4.63 23.57
CA ARG A 111 -6.23 -5.82 24.16
C ARG A 111 -4.86 -5.51 24.75
N LEU A 112 -4.07 -4.68 24.07
CA LEU A 112 -2.71 -4.30 24.49
C LEU A 112 -2.68 -3.15 25.50
N GLY A 113 -3.77 -2.40 25.66
CA GLY A 113 -3.80 -1.19 26.46
C GLY A 113 -2.97 -0.04 25.87
N ILE A 114 -2.70 -0.07 24.56
CA ILE A 114 -1.84 0.88 23.84
C ILE A 114 -2.59 1.38 22.60
N ALA A 115 -2.55 2.68 22.34
CA ALA A 115 -3.16 3.24 21.14
C ALA A 115 -2.29 2.95 19.91
N LEU A 116 -2.82 2.18 18.96
CA LEU A 116 -2.21 1.97 17.65
C LEU A 116 -2.85 2.89 16.61
N ARG A 117 -2.02 3.60 15.84
CA ARG A 117 -2.46 4.50 14.78
C ARG A 117 -1.62 4.29 13.52
N PRO A 118 -2.18 4.50 12.30
CA PRO A 118 -1.40 4.45 11.07
C PRO A 118 -0.18 5.36 11.15
N ARG A 119 0.95 4.87 10.66
CA ARG A 119 2.21 5.61 10.72
C ARG A 119 2.97 5.52 9.42
N ARG A 120 3.28 6.70 8.88
CA ARG A 120 4.13 6.85 7.70
C ARG A 120 5.56 7.22 8.08
N PHE A 121 6.51 6.45 7.59
CA PHE A 121 7.95 6.65 7.73
C PHE A 121 8.50 7.29 6.46
N ALA A 122 9.50 8.16 6.64
CA ALA A 122 10.30 8.71 5.55
C ALA A 122 11.71 8.14 5.68
N LEU A 123 12.18 7.48 4.64
CA LEU A 123 13.53 6.95 4.57
C LEU A 123 14.49 8.02 4.01
N ALA A 124 15.79 7.82 4.25
CA ALA A 124 16.82 8.79 3.91
C ALA A 124 16.92 9.09 2.40
N ASP A 125 16.49 8.15 1.56
CA ASP A 125 16.46 8.25 0.09
C ASP A 125 15.13 8.81 -0.45
N GLY A 126 14.24 9.26 0.44
CA GLY A 126 12.93 9.81 0.08
C GLY A 126 11.83 8.76 -0.10
N VAL A 127 12.14 7.47 0.03
CA VAL A 127 11.11 6.40 0.03
C VAL A 127 10.19 6.59 1.24
N ARG A 128 8.90 6.30 1.03
CA ARG A 128 7.88 6.38 2.08
C ARG A 128 7.27 5.01 2.29
N ILE A 129 7.23 4.57 3.54
CA ILE A 129 6.59 3.33 3.95
C ILE A 129 5.50 3.69 4.96
N GLU A 130 4.35 3.02 4.86
CA GLU A 130 3.26 3.14 5.80
C GLU A 130 3.03 1.78 6.44
N VAL A 131 2.86 1.80 7.76
CA VAL A 131 2.38 0.65 8.54
C VAL A 131 0.99 0.98 9.07
N ASP A 132 0.13 -0.03 9.15
CA ASP A 132 -1.28 0.15 9.49
C ASP A 132 -1.45 0.60 10.95
N GLY A 133 -0.60 0.12 11.85
CA GLY A 133 -0.61 0.50 13.26
C GLY A 133 0.78 0.69 13.84
N ALA A 134 0.98 1.76 14.60
CA ALA A 134 2.12 1.94 15.48
C ALA A 134 1.69 2.70 16.75
N ASP A 135 2.38 2.45 17.86
CA ASP A 135 2.26 3.28 19.05
C ASP A 135 3.05 4.59 18.91
N GLN A 136 2.82 5.52 19.83
CA GLN A 136 3.47 6.83 19.78
C GLN A 136 5.00 6.72 19.90
N GLN A 137 5.49 5.78 20.71
CA GLN A 137 6.90 5.55 20.98
C GLN A 137 7.59 4.72 19.90
N LEU A 138 6.84 4.21 18.91
CA LEU A 138 7.35 3.31 17.87
C LEU A 138 7.99 2.05 18.47
N SER A 139 7.46 1.60 19.60
CA SER A 139 7.84 0.34 20.26
C SER A 139 7.06 -0.86 19.72
N ILE A 140 5.95 -0.63 19.03
CA ILE A 140 5.12 -1.65 18.37
C ILE A 140 4.81 -1.18 16.95
N LEU A 141 4.99 -2.06 15.97
CA LEU A 141 4.53 -1.87 14.59
C LEU A 141 3.63 -3.03 14.18
N VAL A 142 2.54 -2.72 13.48
CA VAL A 142 1.48 -3.67 13.11
C VAL A 142 1.10 -3.51 11.65
N GLU A 143 0.95 -4.64 10.97
CA GLU A 143 0.22 -4.76 9.70
C GLU A 143 -1.06 -5.54 9.94
N ALA A 144 -2.19 -5.05 9.44
CA ALA A 144 -3.49 -5.66 9.61
C ALA A 144 -3.99 -6.21 8.28
N TRP A 145 -4.58 -7.41 8.31
CA TRP A 145 -5.17 -7.98 7.11
C TRP A 145 -6.55 -8.57 7.39
N ALA A 146 -7.59 -7.86 6.95
CA ALA A 146 -8.96 -8.31 7.03
C ALA A 146 -9.25 -9.33 5.93
N HIS A 147 -9.19 -10.62 6.29
CA HIS A 147 -9.52 -11.72 5.42
C HIS A 147 -10.15 -12.89 6.20
N HIS A 148 -11.18 -13.49 5.61
CA HIS A 148 -11.81 -14.70 6.12
C HIS A 148 -11.61 -15.89 5.20
N GLY A 149 -11.22 -17.02 5.79
CA GLY A 149 -10.95 -18.29 5.12
C GLY A 149 -9.49 -18.47 4.70
N PRO A 150 -9.14 -19.66 4.16
CA PRO A 150 -7.76 -19.97 3.79
C PRO A 150 -7.22 -19.04 2.68
N PRO A 151 -5.99 -18.52 2.83
CA PRO A 151 -5.43 -17.58 1.87
C PRO A 151 -4.99 -18.30 0.59
N LYS A 152 -5.23 -17.67 -0.56
CA LYS A 152 -4.65 -18.04 -1.87
C LYS A 152 -3.16 -17.67 -1.92
N SER A 153 -2.43 -18.24 -2.88
CA SER A 153 -0.98 -17.99 -3.04
C SER A 153 -0.63 -16.49 -3.11
N ALA A 154 -1.33 -15.72 -3.95
CA ALA A 154 -1.11 -14.27 -4.07
C ALA A 154 -1.38 -13.51 -2.76
N GLN A 155 -2.35 -13.95 -1.95
CA GLN A 155 -2.67 -13.34 -0.65
C GLN A 155 -1.59 -13.65 0.38
N LYS A 156 -1.05 -14.87 0.39
CA LYS A 156 0.11 -15.23 1.22
C LYS A 156 1.30 -14.33 0.92
N ASN A 157 1.59 -14.14 -0.37
CA ASN A 157 2.67 -13.26 -0.81
C ASN A 157 2.43 -11.80 -0.43
N LYS A 158 1.17 -11.33 -0.47
CA LYS A 158 0.79 -9.99 0.02
C LYS A 158 1.15 -9.85 1.50
N VAL A 159 0.65 -10.74 2.35
CA VAL A 159 0.91 -10.71 3.80
C VAL A 159 2.41 -10.75 4.11
N LEU A 160 3.17 -11.57 3.38
CA LEU A 160 4.62 -11.65 3.56
C LEU A 160 5.35 -10.38 3.08
N ALA A 161 4.86 -9.71 2.03
CA ALA A 161 5.35 -8.40 1.64
C ALA A 161 5.05 -7.34 2.71
N ASP A 162 3.90 -7.44 3.38
CA ASP A 162 3.54 -6.56 4.49
C ASP A 162 4.48 -6.78 5.68
N VAL A 163 4.81 -8.03 6.02
CA VAL A 163 5.83 -8.36 7.02
C VAL A 163 7.22 -7.82 6.63
N LEU A 164 7.58 -7.86 5.34
CA LEU A 164 8.83 -7.27 4.87
C LEU A 164 8.88 -5.75 5.11
N LYS A 165 7.74 -5.03 4.99
CA LYS A 165 7.66 -3.61 5.36
C LYS A 165 8.01 -3.42 6.83
N LEU A 166 7.40 -4.20 7.72
CA LEU A 166 7.67 -4.13 9.17
C LEU A 166 9.15 -4.35 9.49
N LEU A 167 9.73 -5.40 8.92
CA LEU A 167 11.15 -5.72 9.10
C LEU A 167 12.04 -4.59 8.63
N HIS A 168 11.77 -4.03 7.45
CA HIS A 168 12.59 -2.95 6.92
C HIS A 168 12.47 -1.67 7.75
N VAL A 169 11.26 -1.26 8.12
CA VAL A 169 11.06 -0.10 9.00
C VAL A 169 11.79 -0.28 10.33
N ALA A 170 11.73 -1.48 10.91
CA ALA A 170 12.43 -1.78 12.17
C ALA A 170 13.95 -1.53 12.09
N THR A 171 14.59 -1.76 10.93
CA THR A 171 16.03 -1.47 10.76
C THR A 171 16.38 0.01 10.78
N THR A 172 15.39 0.89 10.64
CA THR A 172 15.58 2.35 10.59
C THR A 172 15.33 3.02 11.94
N LEU A 173 14.81 2.27 12.91
CA LEU A 173 14.47 2.80 14.23
C LEU A 173 15.65 2.62 15.19
N PRO A 174 15.85 3.57 16.14
CA PRO A 174 16.96 3.51 17.10
C PRO A 174 16.83 2.34 18.09
N THR A 175 15.61 1.83 18.28
CA THR A 175 15.32 0.67 19.12
C THR A 175 14.42 -0.26 18.31
N ARG A 176 14.71 -1.56 18.37
CA ARG A 176 13.94 -2.56 17.62
C ARG A 176 12.52 -2.66 18.23
N PRO A 177 11.46 -2.40 17.45
CA PRO A 177 10.08 -2.56 17.91
C PRO A 177 9.68 -4.03 17.99
N ARG A 178 8.61 -4.30 18.72
CA ARG A 178 7.79 -5.52 18.56
C ARG A 178 7.04 -5.42 17.24
N LEU A 179 7.05 -6.50 16.47
CA LEU A 179 6.43 -6.55 15.15
C LEU A 179 5.24 -7.50 15.21
N MET A 180 4.08 -7.04 14.75
CA MET A 180 2.85 -7.83 14.84
C MET A 180 2.12 -7.90 13.50
N LEU A 181 1.58 -9.07 13.18
CA LEU A 181 0.62 -9.29 12.11
C LEU A 181 -0.75 -9.51 12.73
N CYS A 182 -1.69 -8.60 12.49
CA CYS A 182 -3.05 -8.68 13.00
C CYS A 182 -3.99 -9.27 11.94
N LEU A 183 -4.63 -10.38 12.25
CA LEU A 183 -5.55 -11.13 11.38
C LEU A 183 -6.93 -11.24 12.03
N CYS A 184 -7.99 -11.41 11.23
CA CYS A 184 -9.36 -11.49 11.75
C CYS A 184 -10.00 -12.88 11.73
N ASP A 185 -9.24 -13.90 11.32
CA ASP A 185 -9.77 -15.24 11.05
C ASP A 185 -8.72 -16.32 11.30
N SER A 186 -9.10 -17.37 12.00
CA SER A 186 -8.18 -18.48 12.34
C SER A 186 -7.74 -19.28 11.11
N ASP A 187 -8.61 -19.44 10.12
CA ASP A 187 -8.29 -20.18 8.90
C ASP A 187 -7.32 -19.37 8.02
N ALA A 188 -7.52 -18.05 7.97
CA ALA A 188 -6.55 -17.13 7.36
C ALA A 188 -5.19 -17.20 8.06
N ALA A 189 -5.19 -17.21 9.39
CA ALA A 189 -3.99 -17.26 10.23
C ALA A 189 -3.24 -18.59 10.17
N HIS A 190 -3.91 -19.70 9.88
CA HIS A 190 -3.33 -21.04 9.95
C HIS A 190 -2.03 -21.18 9.15
N HIS A 191 -1.96 -20.57 7.95
CA HIS A 191 -0.74 -20.62 7.14
C HIS A 191 0.46 -19.91 7.79
N PHE A 192 0.22 -18.92 8.64
CA PHE A 192 1.22 -18.09 9.30
C PHE A 192 1.56 -18.57 10.72
N THR A 193 0.79 -19.50 11.28
CA THR A 193 1.01 -20.03 12.63
C THR A 193 1.39 -21.52 12.66
N SER A 194 0.97 -22.30 11.66
CA SER A 194 1.22 -23.75 11.61
C SER A 194 2.71 -24.12 11.60
N ALA A 195 3.12 -25.05 12.46
CA ALA A 195 4.52 -25.47 12.61
C ALA A 195 5.16 -26.00 11.32
N ARG A 196 4.36 -26.54 10.39
CA ARG A 196 4.83 -27.10 9.11
C ARG A 196 4.99 -26.04 8.01
N SER A 197 4.55 -24.81 8.25
CA SER A 197 4.63 -23.73 7.27
C SER A 197 5.98 -23.03 7.35
N TRP A 198 6.67 -22.91 6.22
CA TRP A 198 7.91 -22.13 6.13
C TRP A 198 7.68 -20.67 6.53
N ALA A 199 6.52 -20.10 6.17
CA ALA A 199 6.15 -18.74 6.52
C ALA A 199 6.06 -18.59 8.03
N ALA A 200 5.34 -19.50 8.70
CA ALA A 200 5.24 -19.50 10.16
C ALA A 200 6.60 -19.68 10.86
N HIS A 201 7.47 -20.53 10.30
CA HIS A 201 8.83 -20.68 10.78
C HIS A 201 9.63 -19.37 10.66
N ALA A 202 9.56 -18.70 9.51
CA ALA A 202 10.22 -17.42 9.29
C ALA A 202 9.69 -16.34 10.24
N LEU A 203 8.36 -16.21 10.39
CA LEU A 203 7.76 -15.24 11.30
C LEU A 203 8.25 -15.40 12.74
N ARG A 204 8.30 -16.64 13.26
CA ARG A 204 8.90 -16.92 14.57
C ARG A 204 10.39 -16.56 14.63
N GLY A 205 11.16 -16.91 13.60
CA GLY A 205 12.60 -16.62 13.55
C GLY A 205 12.93 -15.12 13.49
N PHE A 206 11.99 -14.29 13.04
CA PHE A 206 12.12 -12.84 13.02
C PHE A 206 11.41 -12.13 14.19
N ASP A 207 10.87 -12.88 15.15
CA ASP A 207 10.09 -12.38 16.28
C ASP A 207 8.84 -11.58 15.84
N ILE A 208 8.17 -12.04 14.79
CA ILE A 208 6.87 -11.49 14.36
C ILE A 208 5.74 -12.20 15.12
N GLU A 209 5.01 -11.45 15.93
CA GLU A 209 3.85 -11.92 16.67
C GLU A 209 2.63 -11.98 15.72
N VAL A 210 1.89 -13.09 15.70
CA VAL A 210 0.64 -13.21 14.91
C VAL A 210 -0.54 -13.17 15.87
N GLU A 211 -1.31 -12.09 15.77
CA GLU A 211 -2.49 -11.85 16.61
C GLU A 211 -3.76 -12.07 15.81
N VAL A 212 -4.71 -12.80 16.40
CA VAL A 212 -6.05 -12.97 15.82
C VAL A 212 -7.06 -12.21 16.67
N VAL A 213 -7.83 -11.34 16.03
CA VAL A 213 -8.93 -10.59 16.64
C VAL A 213 -10.25 -11.01 16.02
N GLU A 214 -11.31 -11.00 16.80
CA GLU A 214 -12.65 -11.31 16.29
C GLU A 214 -13.36 -10.02 15.89
N LEU A 215 -13.65 -9.89 14.59
CA LEU A 215 -14.41 -8.75 14.09
C LEU A 215 -15.87 -8.80 14.55
N PRO A 216 -16.51 -7.65 14.83
CA PRO A 216 -17.95 -7.54 14.95
C PRO A 216 -18.69 -8.19 13.79
N ALA A 217 -19.85 -8.80 14.07
CA ALA A 217 -20.57 -9.64 13.12
C ALA A 217 -20.97 -8.92 11.82
N ASP A 218 -21.33 -7.64 11.92
CA ASP A 218 -21.65 -6.75 10.81
C ASP A 218 -20.42 -6.47 9.92
N LEU A 219 -19.27 -6.15 10.52
CA LEU A 219 -18.01 -5.95 9.78
C LEU A 219 -17.53 -7.26 9.13
N LYS A 220 -17.61 -8.39 9.83
CA LYS A 220 -17.33 -9.71 9.27
C LYS A 220 -18.21 -10.00 8.05
N ALA A 221 -19.51 -9.73 8.14
CA ALA A 221 -20.44 -9.90 7.03
C ALA A 221 -20.08 -9.00 5.83
N ALA A 222 -19.68 -7.75 6.08
CA ALA A 222 -19.23 -6.81 5.05
C ALA A 222 -17.96 -7.29 4.35
N VAL A 223 -16.94 -7.75 5.09
CA VAL A 223 -15.70 -8.32 4.51
C VAL A 223 -16.01 -9.55 3.65
N LEU A 224 -16.86 -10.47 4.13
CA LEU A 224 -17.26 -11.65 3.36
C LEU A 224 -18.04 -11.28 2.09
N ALA A 225 -18.88 -10.25 2.13
CA ALA A 225 -19.56 -9.72 0.94
C ALA A 225 -18.57 -9.13 -0.07
N ALA A 226 -17.60 -8.33 0.39
CA ALA A 226 -16.55 -7.74 -0.45
C ALA A 226 -15.69 -8.82 -1.10
N GLN A 227 -15.23 -9.82 -0.35
CA GLN A 227 -14.44 -10.95 -0.87
C GLN A 227 -15.19 -11.69 -1.99
N ARG A 228 -16.49 -11.95 -1.81
CA ARG A 228 -17.30 -12.64 -2.84
C ARG A 228 -17.40 -11.85 -4.15
N ARG A 229 -17.40 -10.51 -4.08
CA ARG A 229 -17.38 -9.65 -5.28
C ARG A 229 -16.03 -9.72 -6.00
N GLN A 230 -14.93 -9.77 -5.26
CA GLN A 230 -13.57 -9.86 -5.82
C GLN A 230 -13.22 -11.21 -6.47
N TYR A 231 -14.01 -12.26 -6.19
CA TYR A 231 -13.82 -13.60 -6.77
C TYR A 231 -14.77 -13.92 -7.93
N ARG A 232 -15.54 -12.93 -8.41
CA ARG A 232 -16.35 -13.06 -9.63
C ARG A 232 -15.55 -12.70 -10.87
#